data_AF-X0UUW8-F1
#
_entry.id   AF-X0UUW8-F1
#
_cell.length_a   1.000
_cell.length_b   1.000
_cell.length_c   1.000
_cell.angle_alpha   90.00
_cell.angle_beta   90.00
_cell.angle_gamma   90.00
#
_symmetry.space_group_name_H-M   'P 1'
#
loop_
_entity.id
_entity.type
_entity.pdbx_description
1 polymer ?
#
loop_
_entity_poly.entity_id
_entity_poly.type
_entity_poly.pdbx_seq_one_letter_code
_entity_poly.pdbx_strand_id
1 'polypeptide(L)'
;DKKIIKIDSSKDLDLNSLIKKINEYGKPLIIGTDKKKIPNLISKFAAQFNAKVIAPKSDLLVKEKKKNTKDYKLNDHKRDALAAALYAYSKYERLFSKIDYHLKEFDKKIIEKVRELCVKDELNIALSLDLITKPEKVKEIKKIIHKKELKKDLIFLYDKIKKQEKTMNYLKKKQNKNENYIRKIKQRDKYLLKKINQLIPDEKAEELLNLREERIISLSNELKAKDENINYLQEEMNKLYGFFSEIGDNYLVKKLRNLGYEEL
;
A
#
# COMPACT_ATOMS: atom_id res chain seq x y z
N ASP A 1 22.07 9.30 40.47
CA ASP A 1 21.94 10.67 39.92
C ASP A 1 21.60 10.71 38.45
N LYS A 2 20.76 11.67 38.05
CA LYS A 2 20.38 11.96 36.67
C LYS A 2 21.50 12.74 35.96
N LYS A 3 22.64 12.09 35.71
CA LYS A 3 23.76 12.71 35.00
C LYS A 3 23.51 12.64 33.49
N ILE A 4 23.41 13.80 32.85
CA ILE A 4 23.31 13.90 31.40
C ILE A 4 24.71 13.71 30.79
N ILE A 5 24.82 12.80 29.84
CA ILE A 5 26.08 12.50 29.14
C ILE A 5 26.22 13.37 27.88
N LYS A 6 25.15 13.45 27.07
CA LYS A 6 25.13 14.20 25.82
C LYS A 6 23.71 14.65 25.48
N ILE A 7 23.59 15.84 24.89
CA ILE A 7 22.35 16.34 24.27
C ILE A 7 22.69 16.78 22.85
N ASP A 8 22.04 16.15 21.87
CA ASP A 8 22.24 16.46 20.46
C ASP A 8 20.89 16.45 19.71
N SER A 9 20.88 17.06 18.52
CA SER A 9 19.71 17.09 17.63
C SER A 9 20.19 17.06 16.19
N SER A 10 19.56 16.22 15.36
CA SER A 10 19.89 16.12 13.94
C SER A 10 18.63 15.79 13.16
N LYS A 11 18.58 16.28 11.92
CA LYS A 11 17.51 16.01 10.96
C LYS A 11 17.94 14.86 10.07
N ASP A 12 16.98 14.05 9.64
CA ASP A 12 17.16 12.98 8.65
C ASP A 12 18.28 11.97 8.98
N LEU A 13 18.46 11.67 10.27
CA LEU A 13 19.36 10.61 10.71
C LEU A 13 18.87 9.25 10.23
N ASP A 14 19.75 8.54 9.52
CA ASP A 14 19.57 7.13 9.23
C ASP A 14 19.84 6.26 10.47
N LEU A 15 19.32 5.04 10.42
CA LEU A 15 19.41 4.09 11.54
C LEU A 15 20.87 3.75 11.89
N ASN A 16 21.74 3.57 10.88
CA ASN A 16 23.11 3.12 11.10
C ASN A 16 23.95 4.23 11.73
N SER A 17 23.82 5.48 11.27
CA SER A 17 24.49 6.61 11.91
C SER A 17 24.03 6.82 13.35
N LEU A 18 22.74 6.64 13.64
CA LEU A 18 22.23 6.72 15.01
C LEU A 18 22.83 5.63 15.91
N ILE A 19 22.93 4.39 15.42
CA ILE A 19 23.56 3.27 16.14
C ILE A 19 25.03 3.58 16.46
N LYS A 20 25.80 4.04 15.46
CA LYS A 20 27.21 4.39 15.65
C LYS A 20 27.39 5.47 16.71
N LYS A 21 26.63 6.56 16.62
CA LYS A 21 26.68 7.67 17.58
C LYS A 21 26.36 7.22 19.02
N ILE A 22 25.38 6.34 19.19
CA ILE A 22 25.00 5.91 20.55
C ILE A 22 25.99 4.91 21.13
N ASN A 23 26.56 4.01 20.31
CA ASN A 23 27.55 3.04 20.76
C ASN A 23 28.80 3.69 21.39
N GLU A 24 29.17 4.92 20.99
CA GLU A 24 30.25 5.70 21.63
C GLU A 24 30.02 5.93 23.13
N TYR A 25 28.75 5.99 23.57
CA TYR A 25 28.38 6.21 24.97
C TYR A 25 27.98 4.91 25.68
N GLY A 26 27.88 3.80 24.95
CA GLY A 26 27.49 2.49 25.45
C GLY A 26 26.15 1.98 24.91
N LYS A 27 25.68 0.88 25.49
CA LYS A 27 24.47 0.19 25.03
C LYS A 27 23.21 0.81 25.68
N PRO A 28 22.24 1.33 24.90
CA PRO A 28 21.01 1.86 25.46
C PRO A 28 20.15 0.73 26.05
N LEU A 29 19.64 0.93 27.27
CA LEU A 29 18.71 0.00 27.92
C LEU A 29 17.25 0.45 27.76
N ILE A 30 16.99 1.75 27.86
CA ILE A 30 15.67 2.37 27.75
C ILE A 30 15.76 3.49 26.72
N ILE A 31 14.75 3.58 25.84
CA ILE A 31 14.64 4.62 24.82
C ILE A 31 13.31 5.34 25.02
N GLY A 32 13.34 6.67 25.17
CA GLY A 32 12.16 7.50 25.31
C GLY A 32 11.72 8.13 24.00
N THR A 33 10.41 8.32 23.82
CA THR A 33 9.84 9.16 22.74
C THR A 33 8.79 10.12 23.33
N ASP A 34 8.64 11.29 22.72
CA ASP A 34 7.64 12.29 23.09
C ASP A 34 6.27 12.06 22.46
N LYS A 35 6.17 11.14 21.48
CA LYS A 35 4.93 10.80 20.78
C LYS A 35 4.24 9.58 21.39
N LYS A 36 2.91 9.60 21.39
CA LYS A 36 2.07 8.45 21.79
C LYS A 36 2.32 7.23 20.90
N LYS A 37 2.34 7.44 19.57
CA LYS A 37 2.66 6.38 18.61
C LYS A 37 4.16 6.36 18.38
N ILE A 38 4.80 5.25 18.75
CA ILE A 38 6.25 5.07 18.60
C ILE A 38 6.63 5.21 17.12
N PRO A 39 7.51 6.16 16.76
CA PRO A 39 8.04 6.30 15.41
C PRO A 39 8.78 5.04 14.93
N ASN A 40 8.67 4.71 13.64
CA ASN A 40 9.26 3.49 13.07
C ASN A 40 10.79 3.41 13.27
N LEU A 41 11.49 4.53 13.12
CA LEU A 41 12.94 4.60 13.37
C LEU A 41 13.29 4.19 14.81
N ILE A 42 12.52 4.67 15.79
CA ILE A 42 12.71 4.36 17.21
C ILE A 42 12.43 2.88 17.48
N SER A 43 11.37 2.31 16.89
CA SER A 43 11.06 0.88 17.00
C SER A 43 12.20 0.00 16.46
N LYS A 44 12.73 0.32 15.27
CA LYS A 44 13.85 -0.41 14.66
C LYS A 44 15.14 -0.27 15.48
N PHE A 45 15.43 0.96 15.94
CA PHE A 45 16.59 1.25 16.78
C PHE A 45 16.54 0.49 18.11
N ALA A 46 15.39 0.47 18.76
CA ALA A 46 15.19 -0.28 19.99
C ALA A 46 15.35 -1.79 19.81
N ALA A 47 14.84 -2.34 18.70
CA ALA A 47 14.99 -3.75 18.37
C ALA A 47 16.47 -4.16 18.23
N GLN A 48 17.30 -3.32 17.60
CA GLN A 48 18.74 -3.58 17.43
C GLN A 48 19.48 -3.72 18.77
N PHE A 49 19.10 -2.93 19.78
CA PHE A 49 19.72 -2.96 21.10
C PHE A 49 19.01 -3.87 22.11
N ASN A 50 17.90 -4.49 21.70
CA ASN A 50 16.95 -5.15 22.58
C ASN A 50 16.58 -4.23 23.77
N ALA A 51 16.29 -2.96 23.49
CA ALA A 51 16.04 -1.91 24.46
C ALA A 51 14.54 -1.67 24.64
N LYS A 52 14.12 -1.28 25.85
CA LYS A 52 12.70 -1.00 26.15
C LYS A 52 12.33 0.39 25.67
N VAL A 53 11.31 0.50 24.82
CA VAL A 53 10.77 1.81 24.39
C VAL A 53 9.70 2.29 25.36
N ILE A 54 9.81 3.54 25.80
CA ILE A 54 8.83 4.19 26.67
C ILE A 54 8.21 5.37 25.94
N ALA A 55 6.90 5.26 25.74
CA ALA A 55 6.07 6.28 25.13
C ALA A 55 5.00 6.78 26.13
N PRO A 56 4.60 8.05 26.06
CA PRO A 56 3.50 8.59 26.85
C PRO A 56 2.12 8.11 26.33
N LYS A 57 1.08 8.25 27.17
CA LYS A 57 -0.31 7.89 26.77
C LYS A 57 -0.89 8.85 25.72
N SER A 58 -0.38 10.06 25.68
CA SER A 58 -0.67 11.15 24.73
C SER A 58 0.64 11.86 24.42
N ASP A 59 0.73 12.55 23.29
CA ASP A 59 1.93 13.33 22.96
C ASP A 59 2.27 14.30 24.11
N LEU A 60 3.54 14.40 24.46
CA LEU A 60 3.99 15.26 25.56
C LEU A 60 3.66 16.72 25.23
N LEU A 61 2.93 17.37 26.11
CA LEU A 61 2.55 18.78 25.93
C LEU A 61 3.78 19.67 26.05
N VAL A 62 3.80 20.78 25.30
CA VAL A 62 4.91 21.76 25.35
C VAL A 62 5.17 22.25 26.78
N LYS A 63 4.11 22.42 27.59
CA LYS A 63 4.22 22.78 29.00
C LYS A 63 4.95 21.71 29.83
N GLU A 64 4.69 20.42 29.59
CA GLU A 64 5.36 19.32 30.28
C GLU A 64 6.82 19.21 29.86
N LYS A 65 7.11 19.39 28.57
CA LYS A 65 8.48 19.42 28.05
C LYS A 65 9.29 20.54 28.71
N LYS A 66 8.73 21.76 28.76
CA LYS A 66 9.36 22.90 29.46
C LYS A 66 9.53 22.63 30.96
N LYS A 67 8.54 22.02 31.63
CA LYS A 67 8.63 21.68 33.06
C LYS A 67 9.76 20.70 33.36
N ASN A 68 9.93 19.67 32.54
CA ASN A 68 10.95 18.63 32.75
C ASN A 68 12.36 19.11 32.42
N THR A 69 12.51 20.25 31.75
CA THR A 69 13.80 20.76 31.25
C THR A 69 14.12 22.16 31.76
N LYS A 70 13.41 22.66 32.78
CA LYS A 70 13.54 24.04 33.29
C LYS A 70 14.98 24.42 33.66
N ASP A 71 15.75 23.46 34.15
CA ASP A 71 17.11 23.68 34.63
C ASP A 71 18.14 23.73 33.48
N TYR A 72 17.71 23.54 32.23
CA TYR A 72 18.59 23.47 31.05
C TYR A 72 18.21 24.53 30.00
N LYS A 73 19.18 25.39 29.65
CA LYS A 73 19.05 26.32 28.51
C LYS A 73 19.25 25.56 27.19
N LEU A 74 18.14 25.15 26.56
CA LEU A 74 18.14 24.35 25.33
C LEU A 74 17.21 24.93 24.26
N ASN A 75 17.63 24.79 22.99
CA ASN A 75 16.79 25.00 21.82
C ASN A 75 15.62 24.01 21.81
N ASP A 76 14.53 24.34 21.12
CA ASP A 76 13.27 23.58 21.17
C ASP A 76 13.45 22.09 20.80
N HIS A 77 14.22 21.77 19.76
CA HIS A 77 14.47 20.36 19.39
C HIS A 77 15.24 19.58 20.45
N LYS A 78 16.28 20.19 21.05
CA LYS A 78 17.07 19.55 22.10
C LYS A 78 16.26 19.41 23.39
N ARG A 79 15.36 20.36 23.66
CA ARG A 79 14.42 20.31 24.76
C ARG A 79 13.46 19.13 24.62
N ASP A 80 12.93 18.91 23.43
CA ASP A 80 12.03 17.80 23.15
C ASP A 80 12.70 16.44 23.33
N ALA A 81 13.93 16.30 22.83
CA ALA A 81 14.75 15.10 23.01
C ALA A 81 15.03 14.83 24.49
N LEU A 82 15.46 15.84 25.25
CA LEU A 82 15.74 15.70 26.68
C LEU A 82 14.46 15.38 27.47
N ALA A 83 13.34 16.03 27.16
CA ALA A 83 12.07 15.80 27.82
C ALA A 83 11.60 14.34 27.64
N ALA A 84 11.74 13.78 26.43
CA ALA A 84 11.44 12.37 26.16
C ALA A 84 12.32 11.42 26.97
N ALA A 85 13.63 11.70 27.06
CA ALA A 85 14.59 10.90 27.83
C ALA A 85 14.29 10.95 29.34
N LEU A 86 14.04 12.14 29.88
CA LEU A 86 13.70 12.33 31.30
C LEU A 86 12.35 11.70 31.65
N TYR A 87 11.36 11.81 30.76
CA TYR A 87 10.08 11.13 30.92
C TYR A 87 10.28 9.62 31.03
N ALA A 88 11.06 9.02 30.13
CA ALA A 88 11.35 7.59 30.16
C ALA A 88 12.10 7.18 31.45
N TYR A 89 13.12 7.95 31.85
CA TYR A 89 13.86 7.69 33.08
C TYR A 89 12.97 7.76 34.33
N SER A 90 12.06 8.74 34.41
CA SER A 90 11.16 8.91 35.57
C SER A 90 10.29 7.67 35.84
N LYS A 91 9.99 6.85 34.82
CA LYS A 91 9.23 5.61 34.98
C LYS A 91 10.01 4.51 35.69
N TYR A 92 11.33 4.53 35.58
CA TYR A 92 12.23 3.53 36.16
C TYR A 92 13.11 4.06 37.30
N GLU A 93 13.09 5.37 37.56
CA GLU A 93 13.84 6.01 38.65
C GLU A 93 13.62 5.29 39.98
N ARG A 94 12.36 5.05 40.37
CA ARG A 94 12.04 4.32 41.60
C ARG A 94 12.58 2.89 41.63
N LEU A 95 12.58 2.21 40.49
CA LEU A 95 13.11 0.85 40.39
C LEU A 95 14.63 0.86 40.56
N PHE A 96 15.32 1.74 39.84
CA PHE A 96 16.77 1.87 39.92
C PHE A 96 17.22 2.28 41.31
N SER A 97 16.56 3.25 41.96
CA SER A 97 16.86 3.61 43.35
C SER A 97 16.69 2.43 44.32
N LYS A 98 15.67 1.59 44.13
CA LYS A 98 15.50 0.37 44.94
C LYS A 98 16.64 -0.63 44.70
N ILE A 99 16.99 -0.87 43.43
CA ILE A 99 18.10 -1.77 43.08
C ILE A 99 19.40 -1.26 43.71
N ASP A 100 19.68 0.04 43.59
CA ASP A 100 20.90 0.64 44.10
C ASP A 100 20.97 0.59 45.63
N TYR A 101 19.83 0.79 46.31
CA TYR A 101 19.75 0.66 47.75
C TYR A 101 19.97 -0.78 48.23
N HIS A 102 19.31 -1.75 47.60
CA HIS A 102 19.39 -3.16 47.99
C HIS A 102 20.70 -3.84 47.60
N LEU A 103 21.35 -3.36 46.54
CA LEU A 103 22.58 -3.96 46.00
C LEU A 103 23.82 -3.07 46.20
N LYS A 104 23.77 -2.11 47.13
CA LYS A 104 24.86 -1.15 47.38
C LYS A 104 26.21 -1.82 47.71
N GLU A 105 26.17 -3.04 48.23
CA GLU A 105 27.34 -3.85 48.63
C GLU A 105 27.90 -4.71 47.49
N PHE A 106 27.18 -4.81 46.36
CA PHE A 106 27.61 -5.59 45.21
C PHE A 106 28.41 -4.76 44.21
N ASP A 107 29.22 -5.45 43.41
CA ASP A 107 29.95 -4.83 42.30
C ASP A 107 29.01 -4.11 41.33
N LYS A 108 29.45 -2.95 40.85
CA LYS A 108 28.71 -2.14 39.87
C LYS A 108 28.29 -2.93 38.62
N LYS A 109 29.12 -3.89 38.17
CA LYS A 109 28.82 -4.78 37.04
C LYS A 109 27.59 -5.66 37.30
N ILE A 110 27.43 -6.16 38.54
CA ILE A 110 26.28 -6.97 38.94
C ILE A 110 25.02 -6.09 38.97
N ILE A 111 25.13 -4.90 39.56
CA ILE A 111 24.03 -3.93 39.63
C ILE A 111 23.53 -3.58 38.22
N GLU A 112 24.43 -3.26 37.29
CA GLU A 112 24.09 -2.94 35.89
C GLU A 112 23.35 -4.10 35.20
N LYS A 113 23.80 -5.33 35.44
CA LYS A 113 23.17 -6.53 34.86
C LYS A 113 21.82 -6.85 35.49
N VAL A 114 21.64 -6.62 36.79
CA VAL A 114 20.33 -6.70 37.45
C VAL A 114 19.38 -5.67 36.86
N ARG A 115 19.83 -4.42 36.65
CA ARG A 115 19.01 -3.39 35.99
C ARG A 115 18.60 -3.81 34.58
N GLU A 116 19.51 -4.42 33.80
CA GLU A 116 19.20 -4.93 32.47
C GLU A 116 18.08 -5.98 32.52
N LEU A 117 18.20 -6.99 33.39
CA LEU A 117 17.21 -8.06 33.55
C LEU A 117 15.85 -7.52 34.06
N CYS A 118 15.85 -6.64 35.06
CA CYS A 118 14.60 -6.08 35.59
C CYS A 118 13.84 -5.23 34.56
N VAL A 119 14.55 -4.54 33.65
CA VAL A 119 13.93 -3.69 32.63
C VAL A 119 13.46 -4.50 31.42
N LYS A 120 14.29 -5.43 30.92
CA LYS A 120 13.99 -6.21 29.71
C LYS A 120 12.99 -7.32 30.00
N ASP A 121 13.26 -8.11 31.03
CA ASP A 121 12.53 -9.35 31.33
C ASP A 121 11.45 -9.15 32.41
N GLU A 122 11.29 -7.92 32.92
CA GLU A 122 10.31 -7.56 33.97
C GLU A 122 10.43 -8.46 35.22
N LEU A 123 11.66 -8.85 35.56
CA LEU A 123 11.96 -9.73 36.69
C LEU A 123 12.10 -8.95 38.01
N ASN A 124 11.85 -9.65 39.12
CA ASN A 124 12.06 -9.11 40.45
C ASN A 124 13.57 -9.03 40.77
N ILE A 125 13.97 -8.05 41.58
CA ILE A 125 15.36 -7.75 41.94
C ILE A 125 16.06 -9.01 42.50
N ALA A 126 15.40 -9.72 43.43
CA ALA A 126 15.94 -10.94 44.03
C ALA A 126 16.20 -12.05 42.98
N LEU A 127 15.24 -12.26 42.08
CA LEU A 127 15.37 -13.27 41.02
C LEU A 127 16.47 -12.90 40.02
N SER A 128 16.57 -11.61 39.67
CA SER A 128 17.63 -11.10 38.80
C SER A 128 19.02 -11.27 39.43
N LEU A 129 19.15 -11.06 40.75
CA LEU A 129 20.40 -11.28 41.47
C LEU A 129 20.79 -12.76 41.51
N ASP A 130 19.83 -13.63 41.83
CA ASP A 130 20.05 -15.09 41.85
C ASP A 130 20.50 -15.62 40.49
N LEU A 131 19.95 -15.10 39.39
CA LEU A 131 20.34 -15.49 38.04
C LEU A 131 21.80 -15.16 37.71
N ILE A 132 22.34 -14.08 38.30
CA ILE A 132 23.72 -13.64 38.05
C ILE A 132 24.68 -14.35 38.99
N THR A 133 24.31 -14.51 40.26
CA THR A 133 25.19 -15.04 41.31
C THR A 133 25.16 -16.56 41.42
N LYS A 134 24.06 -17.22 41.04
CA LYS A 134 23.85 -18.67 41.16
C LYS A 134 23.41 -19.27 39.82
N PRO A 135 24.33 -19.39 38.84
CA PRO A 135 24.00 -19.88 37.50
C PRO A 135 23.53 -21.35 37.46
N GLU A 136 23.74 -22.14 38.50
CA GLU A 136 23.30 -23.54 38.56
C GLU A 136 21.78 -23.71 38.69
N LYS A 137 21.05 -22.73 39.26
CA LYS A 137 19.57 -22.73 39.33
C LYS A 137 18.88 -22.25 38.04
N VAL A 138 19.63 -21.91 37.01
CA VAL A 138 19.13 -21.29 35.77
C VAL A 138 18.19 -22.21 34.97
N LYS A 139 18.30 -23.54 35.10
CA LYS A 139 17.41 -24.49 34.40
C LYS A 139 15.96 -24.42 34.88
N GLU A 140 15.74 -24.26 36.19
CA GLU A 140 14.38 -24.14 36.75
C GLU A 140 13.81 -22.74 36.51
N ILE A 141 14.63 -21.69 36.58
CA ILE A 141 14.17 -20.31 36.38
C ILE A 141 13.85 -20.03 34.91
N LYS A 142 14.64 -20.56 33.95
CA LYS A 142 14.30 -20.49 32.52
C LYS A 142 12.94 -21.12 32.23
N LYS A 143 12.57 -22.24 32.88
CA LYS A 143 11.22 -22.83 32.78
C LYS A 143 10.14 -21.88 33.29
N ILE A 144 10.39 -21.12 34.37
CA ILE A 144 9.43 -20.17 34.94
C ILE A 144 9.25 -18.94 34.04
N ILE A 145 10.34 -18.39 33.49
CA ILE A 145 10.31 -17.25 32.56
C ILE A 145 9.57 -17.65 31.28
N HIS A 146 9.91 -18.81 30.71
CA HIS A 146 9.26 -19.33 29.51
C HIS A 146 7.76 -19.59 29.75
N LYS A 147 7.36 -20.09 30.93
CA LYS A 147 5.94 -20.22 31.31
C LYS A 147 5.20 -18.86 31.37
N LYS A 148 5.87 -17.77 31.78
CA LYS A 148 5.26 -16.42 31.79
C LYS A 148 5.09 -15.84 30.39
N GLU A 149 6.09 -16.01 29.52
CA GLU A 149 6.00 -15.63 28.10
C GLU A 149 4.87 -16.38 27.41
N LEU A 150 4.79 -17.71 27.61
CA LEU A 150 3.72 -18.54 27.07
C LEU A 150 2.33 -18.05 27.46
N LYS A 151 2.15 -17.56 28.71
CA LYS A 151 0.87 -17.00 29.16
C LYS A 151 0.53 -15.68 28.47
N LYS A 152 1.52 -14.79 28.26
CA LYS A 152 1.30 -13.53 27.51
C LYS A 152 0.95 -13.84 26.05
N ASP A 153 1.64 -14.78 25.43
CA ASP A 153 1.39 -15.21 24.06
C ASP A 153 0.02 -15.88 23.92
N LEU A 154 -0.41 -16.69 24.89
CA LEU A 154 -1.73 -17.33 24.88
C LEU A 154 -2.86 -16.29 24.92
N ILE A 155 -2.74 -15.26 25.76
CA ILE A 155 -3.71 -14.16 25.85
C ILE A 155 -3.77 -13.39 24.52
N PHE A 156 -2.59 -13.08 23.95
CA PHE A 156 -2.51 -12.39 22.66
C PHE A 156 -3.11 -13.22 21.52
N LEU A 157 -2.83 -14.53 21.49
CA LEU A 157 -3.35 -15.45 20.49
C LEU A 157 -4.88 -15.59 20.62
N TYR A 158 -5.40 -15.68 21.84
CA TYR A 158 -6.83 -15.71 22.12
C TYR A 158 -7.54 -14.44 21.63
N ASP A 159 -6.98 -13.26 21.90
CA ASP A 159 -7.51 -11.99 21.39
C ASP A 159 -7.48 -11.90 19.86
N LYS A 160 -6.43 -12.45 19.23
CA LYS A 160 -6.32 -12.51 17.77
C LYS A 160 -7.38 -13.42 17.16
N ILE A 161 -7.57 -14.62 17.72
CA ILE A 161 -8.61 -15.57 17.32
C ILE A 161 -9.99 -14.92 17.45
N LYS A 162 -10.28 -14.28 18.58
CA LYS A 162 -11.55 -13.59 18.81
C LYS A 162 -11.82 -12.46 17.81
N LYS A 163 -10.79 -11.71 17.41
CA LYS A 163 -10.90 -10.70 16.35
C LYS A 163 -11.17 -11.35 14.99
N GLN A 164 -10.46 -12.44 14.68
CA GLN A 164 -10.63 -13.18 13.43
C GLN A 164 -12.04 -13.79 13.30
N GLU A 165 -12.59 -14.34 14.37
CA GLU A 165 -13.97 -14.85 14.41
C GLU A 165 -14.99 -13.74 14.13
N LYS A 166 -14.82 -12.56 14.73
CA LYS A 166 -15.68 -11.39 14.45
C LYS A 166 -15.62 -10.99 12.98
N THR A 167 -14.42 -10.94 12.39
CA THR A 167 -14.26 -10.62 10.96
C THR A 167 -14.89 -11.69 10.06
N MET A 168 -14.74 -12.97 10.41
CA MET A 168 -15.33 -14.08 9.66
C MET A 168 -16.86 -13.99 9.67
N ASN A 169 -17.45 -13.70 10.82
CA ASN A 169 -18.90 -13.51 10.94
C ASN A 169 -19.41 -12.31 10.14
N TYR A 170 -18.66 -11.20 10.13
CA TYR A 170 -18.99 -10.04 9.31
C TYR A 170 -18.92 -10.36 7.81
N LEU A 171 -17.86 -11.03 7.36
CA LEU A 171 -17.68 -11.43 5.97
C LEU A 171 -18.78 -12.40 5.51
N LYS A 172 -19.13 -13.41 6.31
CA LYS A 172 -20.26 -14.31 6.03
C LYS A 172 -21.58 -13.56 5.85
N LYS A 173 -21.87 -12.58 6.71
CA LYS A 173 -23.07 -11.73 6.57
C LYS A 173 -23.07 -10.95 5.25
N LYS A 174 -21.92 -10.41 4.86
CA LYS A 174 -21.77 -9.68 3.59
C LYS A 174 -21.93 -10.60 2.38
N GLN A 175 -21.36 -11.81 2.43
CA GLN A 175 -21.51 -12.81 1.39
C GLN A 175 -22.99 -13.19 1.18
N ASN A 176 -23.71 -13.50 2.26
CA ASN A 176 -25.15 -13.81 2.18
C ASN A 176 -25.97 -12.66 1.57
N LYS A 177 -25.64 -11.40 1.91
CA LYS A 177 -26.29 -10.23 1.29
C LYS A 177 -26.02 -10.16 -0.21
N ASN A 178 -24.77 -10.34 -0.62
CA ASN A 178 -24.39 -10.31 -2.04
C ASN A 178 -25.08 -11.43 -2.82
N GLU A 179 -25.12 -12.65 -2.28
CA GLU A 179 -25.83 -13.78 -2.90
C GLU A 179 -27.32 -13.48 -3.09
N ASN A 180 -27.96 -12.85 -2.10
CA ASN A 180 -29.34 -12.42 -2.22
C ASN A 180 -29.54 -11.33 -3.29
N TYR A 181 -28.61 -10.39 -3.43
CA TYR A 181 -28.64 -9.40 -4.51
C TYR A 181 -28.51 -10.06 -5.89
N ILE A 182 -27.56 -10.99 -6.05
CA ILE A 182 -27.38 -11.74 -7.30
C ILE A 182 -28.65 -12.51 -7.65
N ARG A 183 -29.29 -13.17 -6.68
CA ARG A 183 -30.57 -13.87 -6.91
C ARG A 183 -31.66 -12.92 -7.40
N LYS A 184 -31.80 -11.74 -6.80
CA LYS A 184 -32.78 -10.72 -7.21
C LYS A 184 -32.53 -10.22 -8.62
N ILE A 185 -31.26 -9.94 -8.97
CA ILE A 185 -30.89 -9.50 -10.32
C ILE A 185 -31.24 -10.58 -11.35
N LYS A 186 -30.83 -11.83 -11.12
CA LYS A 186 -31.16 -12.96 -12.00
C LYS A 186 -32.67 -13.14 -12.22
N GLN A 187 -33.48 -12.95 -11.17
CA GLN A 187 -34.94 -13.01 -11.31
C GLN A 187 -35.49 -11.87 -12.17
N ARG A 188 -34.95 -10.66 -12.02
CA ARG A 188 -35.33 -9.50 -12.84
C ARG A 188 -34.93 -9.69 -14.31
N ASP A 189 -33.72 -10.17 -14.56
CA ASP A 189 -33.24 -10.43 -15.93
C ASP A 189 -34.13 -11.46 -16.62
N LYS A 190 -34.47 -12.56 -15.91
CA LYS A 190 -35.41 -13.57 -16.43
C LYS A 190 -36.79 -13.00 -16.73
N TYR A 191 -37.30 -12.11 -15.89
CA TYR A 191 -38.57 -11.43 -16.12
C TYR A 191 -38.52 -10.49 -17.33
N LEU A 192 -37.45 -9.70 -17.45
CA LEU A 192 -37.26 -8.78 -18.57
C LEU A 192 -37.12 -9.52 -19.90
N LEU A 193 -36.35 -10.62 -19.94
CA LEU A 193 -36.24 -11.47 -21.13
C LEU A 193 -37.59 -12.01 -21.59
N LYS A 194 -38.43 -12.49 -20.67
CA LYS A 194 -39.79 -12.92 -21.01
C LYS A 194 -40.63 -11.78 -21.59
N LYS A 195 -40.49 -10.58 -21.05
CA LYS A 195 -41.24 -9.41 -21.51
C LYS A 195 -40.76 -8.93 -22.89
N ILE A 196 -39.46 -8.98 -23.16
CA ILE A 196 -38.89 -8.69 -24.48
C ILE A 196 -39.42 -9.69 -25.51
N ASN A 197 -39.37 -10.98 -25.21
CA ASN A 197 -39.87 -12.04 -26.11
C ASN A 197 -41.39 -11.93 -26.36
N GLN A 198 -42.16 -11.31 -25.46
CA GLN A 198 -43.59 -11.06 -25.68
C GLN A 198 -43.87 -9.81 -26.52
N LEU A 199 -42.93 -8.87 -26.59
CA LEU A 199 -43.10 -7.59 -27.29
C LEU A 199 -42.60 -7.64 -28.75
N ILE A 200 -41.85 -8.68 -29.12
CA ILE A 200 -41.40 -8.93 -30.49
C ILE A 200 -42.31 -10.04 -31.06
N PRO A 201 -43.28 -9.75 -31.95
CA PRO A 201 -43.97 -10.78 -32.70
C PRO A 201 -43.05 -11.23 -33.84
N ASP A 202 -42.45 -12.42 -33.67
CA ASP A 202 -41.34 -12.95 -34.47
C ASP A 202 -41.57 -12.97 -36.00
N GLU A 203 -42.75 -13.32 -36.50
CA GLU A 203 -42.92 -13.57 -37.95
C GLU A 203 -42.79 -12.33 -38.85
N LYS A 204 -43.45 -11.22 -38.48
CA LYS A 204 -43.51 -10.02 -39.36
C LYS A 204 -42.22 -9.21 -39.34
N ALA A 205 -41.47 -9.27 -38.24
CA ALA A 205 -40.20 -8.57 -38.12
C ALA A 205 -39.10 -9.28 -38.92
N GLU A 206 -39.08 -10.61 -38.88
CA GLU A 206 -38.14 -11.44 -39.63
C GLU A 206 -38.42 -11.36 -41.14
N GLU A 207 -39.69 -11.42 -41.56
CA GLU A 207 -40.08 -11.26 -42.96
C GLU A 207 -39.71 -9.87 -43.52
N LEU A 208 -39.89 -8.80 -42.72
CA LEU A 208 -39.50 -7.45 -43.11
C LEU A 208 -37.97 -7.28 -43.21
N LEU A 209 -37.20 -7.97 -42.35
CA LEU A 209 -35.74 -7.94 -42.40
C LEU A 209 -35.22 -8.65 -43.66
N ASN A 210 -35.75 -9.83 -43.97
CA ASN A 210 -35.38 -10.58 -45.18
C ASN A 210 -35.65 -9.78 -46.45
N LEU A 211 -36.83 -9.14 -46.56
CA LEU A 211 -37.17 -8.28 -47.70
C LEU A 211 -36.20 -7.08 -47.85
N ARG A 212 -35.72 -6.53 -46.72
CA ARG A 212 -34.74 -5.44 -46.74
C ARG A 212 -33.35 -5.93 -47.15
N GLU A 213 -32.93 -7.10 -46.69
CA GLU A 213 -31.66 -7.71 -47.08
C GLU A 213 -31.60 -8.02 -48.58
N GLU A 214 -32.66 -8.60 -49.15
CA GLU A 214 -32.78 -8.83 -50.58
C GLU A 214 -32.68 -7.52 -51.38
N ARG A 215 -33.35 -6.47 -50.89
CA ARG A 215 -33.29 -5.16 -51.54
C ARG A 215 -31.88 -4.56 -51.51
N ILE A 216 -31.17 -4.68 -50.39
CA ILE A 216 -29.78 -4.22 -50.25
C ILE A 216 -28.87 -4.95 -51.23
N ILE A 217 -29.03 -6.26 -51.40
CA ILE A 217 -28.24 -7.05 -52.36
C ILE A 217 -28.49 -6.56 -53.79
N SER A 218 -29.75 -6.35 -54.18
CA SER A 218 -30.09 -5.87 -55.53
C SER A 218 -29.46 -4.51 -55.84
N LEU A 219 -29.57 -3.56 -54.90
CA LEU A 219 -29.01 -2.21 -55.06
C LEU A 219 -27.48 -2.21 -55.09
N SER A 220 -26.84 -3.10 -54.32
CA SER A 220 -25.39 -3.28 -54.33
C SER A 220 -24.90 -3.78 -55.69
N ASN A 221 -25.62 -4.72 -56.32
CA ASN A 221 -25.27 -5.21 -57.65
C ASN A 221 -25.49 -4.15 -58.74
N GLU A 222 -26.57 -3.36 -58.65
CA GLU A 222 -26.80 -2.24 -59.57
C GLU A 222 -25.72 -1.16 -59.46
N LEU A 223 -25.27 -0.85 -58.23
CA LEU A 223 -24.16 0.08 -58.02
C LEU A 223 -22.87 -0.43 -58.65
N LYS A 224 -22.52 -1.70 -58.43
CA LYS A 224 -21.33 -2.31 -59.07
C LYS A 224 -21.38 -2.25 -60.59
N ALA A 225 -22.52 -2.58 -61.20
CA ALA A 225 -22.67 -2.51 -62.65
C ALA A 225 -22.55 -1.07 -63.17
N LYS A 226 -23.01 -0.08 -62.40
CA LYS A 226 -22.82 1.33 -62.74
C LYS A 226 -21.36 1.77 -62.61
N ASP A 227 -20.67 1.34 -61.55
CA ASP A 227 -19.25 1.62 -61.35
C ASP A 227 -18.38 1.03 -62.47
N GLU A 228 -18.67 -0.21 -62.89
CA GLU A 228 -18.01 -0.84 -64.03
C GLU A 228 -18.23 -0.06 -65.34
N ASN A 229 -19.46 0.40 -65.59
CA ASN A 229 -19.75 1.25 -66.75
C ASN A 229 -19.03 2.60 -66.69
N ILE A 230 -18.95 3.22 -65.51
CA ILE A 230 -18.21 4.47 -65.32
C ILE A 230 -16.72 4.24 -65.64
N ASN A 231 -16.13 3.16 -65.14
CA ASN A 231 -14.74 2.82 -65.42
C ASN A 231 -14.52 2.58 -66.91
N TYR A 232 -15.42 1.83 -67.58
CA TYR A 232 -15.34 1.60 -69.01
C TYR A 232 -15.41 2.91 -69.82
N LEU A 233 -16.35 3.79 -69.50
CA LEU A 233 -16.49 5.09 -70.16
C LEU A 233 -15.27 5.99 -69.90
N GLN A 234 -14.67 5.93 -68.71
CA GLN A 234 -13.43 6.64 -68.41
C GLN A 234 -12.25 6.10 -69.22
N GLU A 235 -12.14 4.78 -69.39
CA GLU A 235 -11.12 4.17 -70.25
C GLU A 235 -11.30 4.59 -71.71
N GLU A 236 -12.53 4.59 -72.23
CA GLU A 236 -12.83 5.06 -73.59
C GLU A 236 -12.52 6.55 -73.75
N MET A 237 -12.89 7.40 -72.78
CA MET A 237 -12.50 8.81 -72.80
C MET A 237 -10.98 8.98 -72.78
N ASN A 238 -10.25 8.20 -71.99
CA ASN A 238 -8.78 8.25 -71.95
C ASN A 238 -8.16 7.81 -73.28
N LYS A 239 -8.71 6.79 -73.95
CA LYS A 239 -8.28 6.39 -75.29
C LYS A 239 -8.54 7.50 -76.31
N LEU A 240 -9.71 8.13 -76.25
CA LEU A 240 -10.04 9.27 -77.11
C LEU A 240 -9.11 10.46 -76.85
N TYR A 241 -8.83 10.80 -75.59
CA TYR A 241 -7.87 11.84 -75.26
C TYR A 241 -6.46 11.51 -75.74
N GLY A 242 -6.02 10.25 -75.60
CA GLY A 242 -4.75 9.78 -76.17
C GLY A 242 -4.71 9.95 -77.69
N PHE A 243 -5.77 9.53 -78.38
CA PHE A 243 -5.90 9.69 -79.82
C PHE A 243 -5.88 11.17 -80.25
N PHE A 244 -6.62 12.05 -79.57
CA PHE A 244 -6.58 13.49 -79.83
C PHE A 244 -5.21 14.11 -79.52
N SER A 245 -4.50 13.63 -78.51
CA SER A 245 -3.14 14.08 -78.20
C SER A 245 -2.12 13.63 -79.25
N GLU A 246 -2.30 12.45 -79.85
CA GLU A 246 -1.44 11.95 -80.95
C GLU A 246 -1.71 12.65 -82.28
N ILE A 247 -2.91 13.19 -82.48
CA ILE A 247 -3.29 13.92 -83.70
C ILE A 247 -2.50 15.23 -83.85
N GLY A 248 -2.08 15.90 -82.76
CA GLY A 248 -1.25 17.11 -82.83
C GLY A 248 -1.82 18.19 -83.76
N ASP A 249 -1.04 18.64 -84.74
CA ASP A 249 -1.43 19.64 -85.76
C ASP A 249 -2.13 19.04 -87.00
N ASN A 250 -2.49 17.75 -86.97
CA ASN A 250 -3.17 17.09 -88.08
C ASN A 250 -4.70 17.32 -88.03
N TYR A 251 -5.31 17.55 -89.19
CA TYR A 251 -6.76 17.79 -89.28
C TYR A 251 -7.54 16.48 -89.40
N LEU A 252 -8.56 16.30 -88.57
CA LEU A 252 -9.45 15.14 -88.64
C LEU A 252 -10.47 15.34 -89.77
N VAL A 253 -10.19 14.77 -90.94
CA VAL A 253 -11.07 14.92 -92.12
C VAL A 253 -12.04 13.74 -92.19
N LYS A 254 -13.35 14.03 -92.17
CA LYS A 254 -14.39 13.03 -92.42
C LYS A 254 -14.31 12.58 -93.87
N LYS A 255 -14.01 11.29 -94.10
CA LYS A 255 -14.03 10.71 -95.45
C LYS A 255 -15.44 10.74 -96.03
N LEU A 256 -15.74 11.77 -96.82
CA LEU A 256 -16.93 11.84 -97.65
C LEU A 256 -16.74 10.87 -98.82
N ARG A 257 -17.70 9.99 -99.06
CA ARG A 257 -17.60 8.92 -100.06
C ARG A 257 -17.61 9.41 -101.52
N ASN A 258 -17.76 10.73 -101.75
CA ASN A 258 -18.13 11.28 -103.07
C ASN A 258 -17.18 12.36 -103.61
N LEU A 259 -15.95 12.52 -103.09
CA LEU A 259 -14.99 13.47 -103.67
C LEU A 259 -14.04 12.75 -104.64
N GLY A 260 -14.30 12.92 -105.93
CA GLY A 260 -13.43 12.52 -107.04
C GLY A 260 -12.34 13.56 -107.33
N TYR A 261 -11.33 13.16 -108.08
CA TYR A 261 -10.06 13.87 -108.34
C TYR A 261 -10.17 15.17 -109.17
N GLU A 262 -11.35 15.79 -109.33
CA GLU A 262 -11.55 16.98 -110.18
C GLU A 262 -11.64 18.32 -109.43
N GLU A 263 -11.42 18.35 -108.11
CA GLU A 263 -11.34 19.60 -107.34
C GLU A 263 -9.99 19.80 -106.65
N LEU A 264 -8.90 19.51 -107.38
CA LEU A 264 -7.54 20.03 -107.16
C LEU A 264 -6.77 20.13 -108.48
#